data_AF-A0A6G1YWT2-F1
#
_entry.id   AF-A0A6G1YWT2-F1
#
_cell.length_a   1.000
_cell.length_b   1.000
_cell.length_c   1.000
_cell.angle_alpha   90.00
_cell.angle_beta   90.00
_cell.angle_gamma   90.00
#
_symmetry.space_group_name_H-M   'P 1'
#
loop_
_entity.id
_entity.type
_entity.pdbx_description
1 polymer ?
#
loop_
_entity_poly.entity_id
_entity_poly.type
_entity_poly.pdbx_seq_one_letter_code
_entity_poly.pdbx_strand_id
1 'polypeptide(L)'
;MTTVARPDIVSQIGNTPLVELNSFSTSSVKLFAKLEWYNPFGSVKDRAAYWMVKEAERKGLLKKDKSIIIEPTSGNTGIALTGISQALGYKVEIVIPDKVSDET
;
A
#
# COMPACT_ATOMS: atom_id res chain seq x y z
N MET A 1 1.16 33.52 -1.36
CA MET A 1 0.69 32.20 -1.84
C MET A 1 1.53 31.15 -1.13
N THR A 2 0.99 30.46 -0.15
CA THR A 2 1.73 29.43 0.60
C THR A 2 1.71 28.15 -0.23
N THR A 3 2.84 27.81 -0.83
CA THR A 3 3.04 26.52 -1.50
C THR A 3 3.02 25.44 -0.43
N VAL A 4 1.94 24.66 -0.36
CA VAL A 4 1.92 23.44 0.45
C VAL A 4 2.79 22.43 -0.27
N ALA A 5 4.02 22.21 0.21
CA ALA A 5 4.81 21.06 -0.18
C ALA A 5 4.05 19.81 0.26
N ARG A 6 3.39 19.13 -0.68
CA ARG A 6 2.75 17.83 -0.41
C ARG A 6 3.85 16.77 -0.52
N PRO A 7 4.24 16.10 0.58
CA PRO A 7 5.16 14.97 0.47
C PRO A 7 4.55 13.91 -0.44
N ASP A 8 5.41 13.23 -1.20
CA ASP A 8 5.01 12.11 -2.06
C ASP A 8 4.20 11.10 -1.25
N ILE A 9 3.01 10.72 -1.72
CA ILE A 9 2.08 9.83 -1.01
C ILE A 9 2.75 8.49 -0.65
N VAL A 10 3.67 8.04 -1.51
CA VAL A 10 4.41 6.79 -1.33
C VAL A 10 5.39 6.87 -0.15
N SER A 11 5.92 8.06 0.16
CA SER A 11 6.78 8.28 1.32
C SER A 11 6.06 8.15 2.67
N GLN A 12 4.72 8.12 2.66
CA GLN A 12 3.90 7.93 3.85
C GLN A 12 3.58 6.46 4.14
N ILE A 13 4.06 5.52 3.31
CA ILE A 13 3.90 4.09 3.55
C ILE A 13 4.74 3.66 4.75
N GLY A 14 4.12 2.96 5.69
CA GLY A 14 4.74 2.50 6.92
C GLY A 14 4.59 3.47 8.08
N ASN A 15 5.49 3.35 9.07
CA ASN A 15 5.45 4.16 10.31
C ASN A 15 4.06 4.25 10.99
N THR A 16 3.26 3.20 10.83
CA THR A 16 1.89 3.13 11.33
C THR A 16 1.86 3.10 12.85
N PRO A 17 0.79 3.62 13.50
CA PRO A 17 0.69 3.62 14.96
C PRO A 17 0.72 2.20 15.57
N LEU A 18 1.29 2.09 16.76
CA LEU A 18 1.13 0.95 17.66
C LEU A 18 0.32 1.42 18.86
N VAL A 19 -0.86 0.84 19.06
CA VAL A 19 -1.82 1.29 20.08
C VAL A 19 -2.09 0.19 21.08
N GLU A 20 -1.98 0.48 22.37
CA GLU A 20 -2.35 -0.47 23.43
C GLU A 20 -3.86 -0.68 23.45
N LEU A 21 -4.29 -1.94 23.46
CA LEU A 21 -5.69 -2.33 23.53
C LEU A 21 -6.12 -2.42 25.00
N ASN A 22 -6.28 -1.27 25.66
CA ASN A 22 -6.53 -1.18 27.11
C ASN A 22 -7.64 -2.11 27.62
N SER A 23 -8.73 -2.29 26.88
CA SER A 23 -9.84 -3.17 27.26
C SER A 23 -9.51 -4.67 27.23
N PHE A 24 -8.42 -5.07 26.57
CA PHE A 24 -7.95 -6.45 26.46
C PHE A 24 -6.62 -6.68 27.19
N SER A 25 -5.89 -5.62 27.53
CA SER A 25 -4.70 -5.67 28.38
C SER A 25 -5.07 -6.01 29.84
N THR A 26 -4.16 -6.70 30.52
CA THR A 26 -4.21 -6.98 31.97
C THR A 26 -2.95 -6.39 32.64
N SER A 27 -2.87 -6.48 33.97
CA SER A 27 -1.68 -6.03 34.72
C SER A 27 -0.41 -6.84 34.37
N SER A 28 -0.56 -8.10 33.97
CA SER A 28 0.55 -9.00 33.65
C SER A 28 0.84 -9.14 32.15
N VAL A 29 -0.14 -8.84 31.29
CA VAL A 29 -0.03 -9.03 29.83
C VAL A 29 -0.60 -7.82 29.12
N LYS A 30 0.22 -7.17 28.28
CA LYS A 30 -0.19 -6.05 27.43
C LYS A 30 -0.42 -6.50 26.00
N LEU A 31 -1.52 -6.07 25.40
CA LEU A 31 -1.83 -6.32 23.99
C LEU A 31 -1.77 -5.01 23.21
N PHE A 32 -1.13 -5.05 22.05
CA PHE A 32 -1.00 -3.89 21.16
C PHE A 32 -1.52 -4.22 19.77
N ALA A 33 -2.24 -3.28 19.16
CA ALA A 33 -2.64 -3.33 17.76
C ALA A 33 -1.68 -2.49 16.92
N LYS A 34 -1.13 -3.08 15.86
CA LYS A 34 -0.38 -2.39 14.81
C LYS A 34 -1.35 -1.96 13.72
N LEU A 35 -1.64 -0.67 13.62
CA LEU A 35 -2.76 -0.15 12.82
C LEU A 35 -2.37 -0.01 11.34
N GLU A 36 -2.22 -1.12 10.63
CA GLU A 36 -1.78 -1.12 9.23
C GLU A 36 -2.78 -0.50 8.24
N TRP A 37 -4.01 -0.21 8.66
CA TRP A 37 -4.93 0.57 7.84
C TRP A 37 -4.56 2.06 7.76
N TYR A 38 -3.59 2.54 8.55
CA TYR A 38 -3.06 3.90 8.45
C TYR A 38 -2.10 4.10 7.27
N ASN A 39 -1.75 3.03 6.53
CA ASN A 39 -1.03 3.23 5.27
C ASN A 39 -1.93 3.97 4.25
N PRO A 40 -1.35 4.70 3.27
CA PRO A 40 -2.09 5.58 2.37
C PRO A 40 -3.23 4.94 1.58
N PHE A 41 -3.13 3.65 1.26
CA PHE A 41 -4.11 2.86 0.52
C PHE A 41 -4.84 1.87 1.44
N GLY A 42 -4.80 2.10 2.75
CA GLY A 42 -5.73 1.53 3.72
C GLY A 42 -5.36 0.13 4.21
N SER A 43 -4.17 -0.40 3.89
CA SER A 43 -3.82 -1.75 4.34
C SER A 43 -2.32 -2.00 4.51
N VAL A 44 -1.98 -3.15 5.10
CA VAL A 44 -0.60 -3.64 5.16
C VAL A 44 0.02 -3.91 3.78
N LYS A 45 -0.80 -4.09 2.73
CA LYS A 45 -0.33 -4.46 1.38
C LYS A 45 0.47 -3.35 0.72
N ASP A 46 0.23 -2.09 1.09
CA ASP A 46 1.01 -0.93 0.67
C ASP A 46 2.52 -1.15 0.81
N ARG A 47 2.95 -1.79 1.90
CA ARG A 47 4.36 -2.11 2.15
C ARG A 47 4.93 -3.05 1.10
N ALA A 48 4.24 -4.17 0.86
CA ALA A 48 4.70 -5.18 -0.09
C ALA A 48 4.67 -4.63 -1.52
N ALA A 49 3.57 -3.98 -1.91
CA ALA A 49 3.41 -3.36 -3.21
C ALA A 49 4.51 -2.32 -3.49
N TYR A 50 4.80 -1.45 -2.51
CA TYR A 50 5.89 -0.48 -2.61
C TYR A 50 7.23 -1.15 -2.91
N TRP A 51 7.62 -2.12 -2.08
CA TRP A 51 8.93 -2.77 -2.23
C TRP A 51 9.03 -3.61 -3.49
N MET A 52 7.95 -4.25 -3.95
CA MET A 52 7.93 -4.96 -5.24
C MET A 52 8.19 -4.00 -6.41
N VAL A 53 7.49 -2.87 -6.47
CA VAL A 53 7.67 -1.89 -7.55
C VAL A 53 9.05 -1.24 -7.49
N LYS A 54 9.51 -0.81 -6.31
CA LYS A 54 10.83 -0.20 -6.13
C LYS A 54 11.97 -1.16 -6.46
N GLU A 55 11.85 -2.42 -6.10
CA GLU A 55 12.87 -3.43 -6.39
C GLU A 55 12.90 -3.77 -7.89
N ALA A 56 11.76 -3.87 -8.54
CA ALA A 56 11.68 -4.07 -9.98
C ALA A 56 12.24 -2.88 -10.77
N GLU A 57 11.98 -1.65 -10.30
CA GLU A 57 12.60 -0.43 -10.83
C GLU A 57 14.12 -0.44 -10.63
N ARG A 58 14.61 -0.77 -9.42
CA ARG A 58 16.05 -0.87 -9.11
C ARG A 58 16.77 -1.90 -9.99
N LYS A 59 16.10 -3.00 -10.32
CA LYS A 59 16.61 -4.06 -11.21
C LYS A 59 16.47 -3.72 -12.70
N GLY A 60 15.85 -2.59 -13.06
CA GLY A 60 15.60 -2.20 -14.45
C GLY A 60 14.57 -3.06 -15.18
N LEU A 61 13.76 -3.82 -14.44
CA LEU A 61 12.66 -4.64 -14.96
C LEU A 61 11.44 -3.79 -15.32
N LEU A 62 11.23 -2.70 -14.58
CA LEU A 62 10.22 -1.69 -14.88
C LEU A 62 10.86 -0.50 -15.58
N LYS A 63 10.29 -0.14 -16.72
CA LYS A 63 10.68 1.03 -17.52
C LYS A 63 9.43 1.88 -17.75
N LYS A 64 9.49 3.14 -17.33
CA LYS A 64 8.42 4.12 -17.56
C LYS A 64 8.07 4.15 -19.05
N ASP A 65 6.77 4.27 -19.35
CA ASP A 65 6.17 4.26 -20.69
C ASP A 65 6.32 2.97 -21.52
N LYS A 66 7.05 1.96 -21.03
CA LYS A 66 7.29 0.68 -21.74
C LYS A 66 6.75 -0.54 -21.01
N SER A 67 6.73 -0.50 -19.68
CA SER A 67 6.24 -1.59 -18.83
C SER A 67 4.79 -1.35 -18.40
N ILE A 68 4.03 -2.43 -18.28
CA ILE A 68 2.73 -2.47 -17.61
C ILE A 68 2.87 -3.50 -16.48
N ILE A 69 2.46 -3.12 -15.27
CA ILE A 69 2.37 -4.03 -14.13
C ILE A 69 1.04 -4.78 -14.24
N ILE A 70 1.07 -6.10 -14.21
CA ILE A 70 -0.14 -6.94 -14.25
C ILE A 70 -0.15 -7.80 -12.99
N GLU A 71 -1.22 -7.72 -12.21
CA GLU A 71 -1.37 -8.50 -10.97
C GLU A 71 -2.77 -9.13 -10.87
N PRO A 72 -2.87 -10.46 -10.74
CA PRO A 72 -4.12 -11.12 -10.39
C PRO A 72 -4.37 -11.05 -8.89
N THR A 73 -5.37 -10.27 -8.46
CA THR A 73 -5.70 -10.12 -7.05
C THR A 73 -7.13 -9.66 -6.85
N SER A 74 -7.75 -10.13 -5.76
CA SER A 74 -9.14 -9.88 -5.39
C SER A 74 -9.29 -8.89 -4.23
N GLY A 75 -8.31 -8.00 -4.00
CA GLY A 75 -8.35 -7.15 -2.81
C GLY A 75 -7.22 -6.15 -2.69
N ASN A 76 -6.84 -5.85 -1.44
CA ASN A 76 -5.94 -4.75 -1.05
C ASN A 76 -4.60 -4.65 -1.81
N THR A 77 -4.05 -5.76 -2.30
CA THR A 77 -2.83 -5.71 -3.12
C THR A 77 -3.06 -4.93 -4.42
N GLY A 78 -4.23 -5.10 -5.06
CA GLY A 78 -4.59 -4.41 -6.29
C GLY A 78 -4.80 -2.92 -6.08
N ILE A 79 -5.47 -2.55 -4.98
CA ILE A 79 -5.65 -1.16 -4.56
C ILE A 79 -4.27 -0.51 -4.31
N ALA A 80 -3.41 -1.16 -3.53
CA ALA A 80 -2.08 -0.65 -3.22
C ALA A 80 -1.19 -0.53 -4.47
N LEU A 81 -1.14 -1.56 -5.33
CA LEU A 81 -0.37 -1.52 -6.58
C LEU A 81 -0.90 -0.44 -7.52
N THR A 82 -2.21 -0.28 -7.63
CA THR A 82 -2.82 0.78 -8.45
C THR A 82 -2.36 2.15 -7.97
N GLY A 83 -2.54 2.45 -6.68
CA GLY A 83 -2.17 3.74 -6.10
C GLY A 83 -0.67 4.06 -6.20
N ILE A 84 0.18 3.09 -5.88
CA ILE A 84 1.65 3.25 -5.91
C ILE A 84 2.16 3.38 -7.35
N SER A 85 1.66 2.56 -8.27
CA SER A 85 2.08 2.62 -9.67
C SER A 85 1.73 3.96 -10.30
N GLN A 86 0.51 4.47 -10.05
CA GLN A 86 0.09 5.79 -10.52
C GLN A 86 0.95 6.91 -9.92
N ALA A 87 1.26 6.85 -8.61
CA ALA A 87 2.13 7.83 -7.97
C ALA A 87 3.56 7.83 -8.51
N LEU A 88 4.07 6.66 -8.93
CA LEU A 88 5.43 6.50 -9.46
C LEU A 88 5.53 6.64 -11.00
N GLY A 89 4.40 6.78 -11.69
CA GLY A 89 4.32 6.95 -13.14
C GLY A 89 4.41 5.64 -13.95
N TYR A 90 3.85 4.55 -13.41
CA TYR A 90 3.74 3.25 -14.07
C TYR A 90 2.30 2.93 -14.43
N LYS A 91 2.11 2.31 -15.60
CA LYS A 91 0.83 1.70 -15.97
C LYS A 91 0.62 0.40 -15.20
N VAL A 92 -0.62 0.11 -14.85
CA VAL A 92 -1.01 -1.04 -14.04
C VAL A 92 -2.37 -1.56 -14.49
N GLU A 93 -2.50 -2.87 -14.55
CA GLU A 93 -3.75 -3.59 -14.82
C GLU A 93 -3.95 -4.65 -13.74
N ILE A 94 -5.09 -4.58 -13.06
CA ILE A 94 -5.45 -5.52 -12.00
C ILE A 94 -6.47 -6.51 -12.54
N VAL A 95 -6.18 -7.80 -12.42
CA VAL A 95 -7.08 -8.88 -12.83
C VAL A 95 -7.84 -9.36 -11.60
N ILE A 96 -9.14 -9.14 -11.59
CA ILE A 96 -10.03 -9.42 -10.45
C ILE A 96 -10.96 -10.56 -10.83
N PRO A 97 -11.24 -11.54 -9.94
CA PRO A 97 -12.27 -12.56 -10.17
C PRO A 97 -13.69 -11.96 -10.18
N ASP A 98 -14.61 -12.51 -10.98
CA ASP A 98 -16.00 -12.03 -11.09
C ASP A 98 -16.82 -12.05 -9.78
N LYS A 99 -16.33 -12.70 -8.71
CA LYS A 99 -17.03 -12.89 -7.43
C LYS A 99 -16.32 -12.22 -6.26
N VAL A 100 -15.88 -10.99 -6.44
CA VAL A 100 -15.40 -10.14 -5.33
C VAL A 100 -16.45 -9.10 -4.95
N SER A 101 -16.24 -8.39 -3.84
CA SER A 101 -17.15 -7.31 -3.43
C SER A 101 -16.99 -6.08 -4.34
N ASP A 102 -18.05 -5.29 -4.48
CA ASP A 102 -18.07 -4.10 -5.36
C ASP A 102 -17.06 -3.02 -4.93
N GLU A 103 -16.62 -3.03 -3.67
CA GLU A 103 -15.64 -2.09 -3.14
C GLU A 103 -14.19 -2.40 -3.56
N THR A 104 -13.94 -3.58 -4.14
CA THR A 104 -12.61 -4.04 -4.59
C THR A 104 -12.31 -3.58 -6.01
#